data_AF-A0A0H5CEI3-F1
#
_entry.id   AF-A0A0H5CEI3-F1
#
_cell.length_a   1.000
_cell.length_b   1.000
_cell.length_c   1.000
_cell.angle_alpha   90.00
_cell.angle_beta   90.00
_cell.angle_gamma   90.00
#
_symmetry.space_group_name_H-M   'P 1'
#
loop_
_entity.id
_entity.type
_entity.pdbx_description
1 polymer ?
#
loop_
_entity_poly.entity_id
_entity_poly.type
_entity_poly.pdbx_seq_one_letter_code
_entity_poly.pdbx_strand_id
1 'polypeptide(L)'
;MVAAEVARWPAAEVAEAVVAAGGAAACLRSADEWRVHPQGKAVAAEPLMAIERIGDAPARPLPPADRPLAGVRVLDLTHVIAGPACGRVLAAHGADVLHVGAARLPTVFPLVVDHGFGKRTCHLDLRAEENRATLRGLLADADVMVQSFRPDTLAAKGFGPADLPPGVILVSISAYGHSGPWRNRRGFDSLVQLATGIAQDSGDRLVSLPAQALDHATGWLAAAAVMTALRRRAVEGGTWHVRLSLARTARWFDDLGRVESVEVPGFADPYLSDMDSDFGVVRHVRCPGGLPGSPPGYGHGPRTPGSDPAAWW
;
A
#
# COMPACT_ATOMS: atom_id res chain seq x y z
N MET A 1 -28.03 22.42 6.99
CA MET A 1 -28.00 22.32 8.46
C MET A 1 -26.64 21.85 8.97
N VAL A 2 -26.12 20.69 8.54
CA VAL A 2 -24.80 20.18 8.98
C VAL A 2 -23.63 21.13 8.64
N ALA A 3 -23.54 21.61 7.39
CA ALA A 3 -22.45 22.50 6.98
C ALA A 3 -22.41 23.81 7.78
N ALA A 4 -23.57 24.38 8.12
CA ALA A 4 -23.67 25.60 8.90
C ALA A 4 -23.21 25.40 10.36
N GLU A 5 -23.41 24.22 10.93
CA GLU A 5 -22.88 23.91 12.26
C GLU A 5 -21.39 23.60 12.24
N VAL A 6 -20.91 22.85 11.24
CA VAL A 6 -19.48 22.57 11.07
C VAL A 6 -18.69 23.88 10.92
N ALA A 7 -19.24 24.87 10.20
CA ALA A 7 -18.61 26.18 10.01
C ALA A 7 -18.43 26.99 11.31
N ARG A 8 -19.08 26.61 12.43
CA ARG A 8 -18.92 27.29 13.72
C ARG A 8 -17.78 26.72 14.57
N TRP A 9 -17.21 25.60 14.17
CA TRP A 9 -16.19 24.89 14.96
C TRP A 9 -14.80 25.11 14.34
N PRO A 10 -13.75 25.20 15.15
CA PRO A 10 -12.39 25.14 14.64
C PRO A 10 -12.17 23.85 13.83
N ALA A 11 -11.50 23.95 12.67
CA ALA A 11 -11.30 22.81 11.77
C ALA A 11 -10.61 21.61 12.44
N ALA A 12 -9.69 21.88 13.38
CA ALA A 12 -9.04 20.84 14.18
C ALA A 12 -10.04 20.09 15.08
N GLU A 13 -10.96 20.80 15.74
CA GLU A 13 -11.97 20.18 16.61
C GLU A 13 -12.96 19.33 15.81
N VAL A 14 -13.36 19.80 14.62
CA VAL A 14 -14.18 19.00 13.69
C VAL A 14 -13.46 17.71 13.30
N ALA A 15 -12.18 17.81 12.91
CA ALA A 15 -11.39 16.65 12.51
C ALA A 15 -11.23 15.64 13.67
N GLU A 16 -10.97 16.11 14.88
CA GLU A 16 -10.89 15.26 16.08
C GLU A 16 -12.25 14.63 16.42
N ALA A 17 -13.35 15.37 16.33
CA ALA A 17 -14.70 14.84 16.57
C ALA A 17 -15.08 13.73 15.58
N VAL A 18 -14.80 13.92 14.29
CA VAL A 18 -15.04 12.89 13.25
C VAL A 18 -14.21 11.64 13.53
N VAL A 19 -12.95 11.80 13.92
CA VAL A 19 -12.05 10.68 14.20
C VAL A 19 -12.45 9.95 15.49
N ALA A 20 -12.88 10.67 16.52
CA ALA A 20 -13.43 10.09 17.75
C ALA A 20 -14.70 9.26 17.47
N ALA A 21 -15.52 9.68 16.50
CA ALA A 21 -16.68 8.92 16.02
C ALA A 21 -16.31 7.74 15.09
N GLY A 22 -15.02 7.44 14.90
CA GLY A 22 -14.53 6.33 14.09
C GLY A 22 -14.38 6.63 12.59
N GLY A 23 -14.63 7.88 12.17
CA GLY A 23 -14.42 8.38 10.82
C GLY A 23 -12.96 8.69 10.50
N ALA A 24 -12.74 9.26 9.32
CA ALA A 24 -11.43 9.75 8.87
C ALA A 24 -11.55 11.21 8.46
N ALA A 25 -10.75 12.08 9.06
CA ALA A 25 -10.71 13.51 8.76
C ALA A 25 -9.31 14.06 9.04
N ALA A 26 -8.97 15.12 8.32
CA ALA A 26 -7.73 15.86 8.50
C ALA A 26 -8.00 17.35 8.31
N CYS A 27 -7.39 18.17 9.16
CA CYS A 27 -7.30 19.62 8.94
C CYS A 27 -6.22 19.89 7.88
N LEU A 28 -6.51 20.82 6.97
CA LEU A 28 -5.50 21.44 6.12
C LEU A 28 -4.46 22.12 7.02
N ARG A 29 -3.19 21.84 6.76
CA ARG A 29 -2.04 22.45 7.47
C ARG A 29 -1.04 22.96 6.46
N SER A 30 -0.27 23.96 6.84
CA SER A 30 0.96 24.29 6.13
C SER A 30 2.06 23.26 6.42
N ALA A 31 3.08 23.22 5.56
CA ALA A 31 4.25 22.36 5.77
C ALA A 31 4.99 22.71 7.08
N ASP A 32 4.99 23.98 7.49
CA ASP A 32 5.63 24.44 8.73
C ASP A 32 4.85 23.97 9.97
N GLU A 33 3.52 24.07 9.94
CA GLU A 33 2.65 23.54 10.98
C GLU A 33 2.82 22.02 11.13
N TRP A 34 2.88 21.28 10.01
CA TRP A 34 3.13 19.84 10.04
C TRP A 34 4.51 19.51 10.64
N ARG A 35 5.56 20.25 10.28
CA ARG A 35 6.93 20.00 10.75
C ARG A 35 7.05 20.12 12.27
N VAL A 36 6.31 21.03 12.89
CA VAL A 36 6.33 21.21 14.35
C VAL A 36 5.31 20.31 15.07
N HIS A 37 4.31 19.79 14.36
CA HIS A 37 3.29 18.89 14.90
C HIS A 37 3.91 17.59 15.48
N PRO A 38 3.43 17.06 16.62
CA PRO A 38 3.98 15.85 17.22
C PRO A 38 4.03 14.65 16.29
N GLN A 39 2.99 14.47 15.45
CA GLN A 39 3.00 13.41 14.44
C GLN A 39 4.01 13.68 13.31
N GLY A 40 4.13 14.92 12.85
CA GLY A 40 5.07 15.23 11.78
C GLY A 40 6.52 15.03 12.21
N LYS A 41 6.85 15.37 13.46
CA LYS A 41 8.15 15.03 14.07
C LYS A 41 8.40 13.53 14.15
N ALA A 42 7.41 12.75 14.58
CA ALA A 42 7.51 11.30 14.65
C ALA A 42 7.76 10.68 13.27
N VAL A 43 6.97 11.08 12.26
CA VAL A 43 7.14 10.64 10.87
C VAL A 43 8.52 11.04 10.33
N ALA A 44 8.99 12.26 10.59
CA ALA A 44 10.30 12.71 10.10
C ALA A 44 11.47 11.87 10.65
N ALA A 45 11.33 11.30 11.86
CA ALA A 45 12.32 10.42 12.46
C ALA A 45 12.28 8.98 11.92
N GLU A 46 11.22 8.58 11.22
CA GLU A 46 11.12 7.25 10.61
C GLU A 46 11.99 7.17 9.33
N PRO A 47 12.57 6.01 9.00
CA PRO A 47 13.17 5.80 7.69
C PRO A 47 12.09 5.82 6.60
N LEU A 48 12.45 6.19 5.36
CA LEU A 48 11.52 6.13 4.21
C LEU A 48 10.98 4.71 3.99
N MET A 49 11.88 3.72 4.12
CA MET A 49 11.56 2.30 4.07
C MET A 49 12.25 1.63 5.26
N ALA A 50 11.49 1.25 6.29
CA ALA A 50 12.04 0.40 7.35
C ALA A 50 12.06 -1.04 6.86
N ILE A 51 13.21 -1.72 6.96
CA ILE A 51 13.38 -3.14 6.65
C ILE A 51 14.10 -3.79 7.82
N GLU A 52 13.34 -4.38 8.73
CA GLU A 52 13.82 -4.84 10.04
C GLU A 52 13.72 -6.36 10.13
N ARG A 53 14.75 -7.02 10.65
CA ARG A 53 14.68 -8.44 10.98
C ARG A 53 13.93 -8.58 12.31
N ILE A 54 12.86 -9.38 12.32
CA ILE A 54 11.98 -9.59 13.47
C ILE A 54 11.99 -11.03 13.99
N GLY A 55 12.72 -11.93 13.31
CA GLY A 55 12.88 -13.32 13.74
C GLY A 55 13.99 -14.05 13.00
N ASP A 56 14.39 -15.19 13.56
CA ASP A 56 15.35 -16.10 12.95
C ASP A 56 14.65 -17.09 12.00
N ALA A 57 15.32 -17.36 10.88
CA ALA A 57 14.94 -18.37 9.90
C ALA A 57 16.18 -18.69 9.05
N PRO A 58 16.32 -19.89 8.49
CA PRO A 58 17.42 -20.20 7.58
C PRO A 58 17.37 -19.32 6.32
N ALA A 59 18.53 -19.13 5.68
CA ALA A 59 18.61 -18.51 4.37
C ALA A 59 17.78 -19.30 3.35
N ARG A 60 16.98 -18.60 2.55
CA ARG A 60 16.12 -19.21 1.51
C ARG A 60 16.37 -18.55 0.16
N PRO A 61 17.33 -19.06 -0.63
CA PRO A 61 17.59 -18.58 -1.98
C PRO A 61 16.34 -18.66 -2.86
N LEU A 62 16.17 -17.69 -3.76
CA LEU A 62 15.14 -17.76 -4.79
C LEU A 62 15.59 -18.77 -5.87
N PRO A 63 14.66 -19.59 -6.40
CA PRO A 63 15.01 -20.53 -7.47
C PRO A 63 15.43 -19.77 -8.74
N PRO A 64 16.32 -20.34 -9.57
CA PRO A 64 16.60 -19.80 -10.89
C PRO A 64 15.32 -19.73 -11.72
N ALA A 65 15.06 -18.58 -12.33
CA ALA A 65 13.89 -18.37 -13.18
C ALA A 65 14.10 -17.21 -14.16
N ASP A 66 13.29 -17.17 -15.22
CA ASP A 66 13.33 -16.13 -16.24
C ASP A 66 12.83 -14.76 -15.73
N ARG A 67 12.16 -14.75 -14.56
CA ARG A 67 11.61 -13.55 -13.93
C ARG A 67 12.11 -13.39 -12.50
N PRO A 68 12.46 -12.18 -12.05
CA PRO A 68 13.06 -11.89 -10.75
C PRO A 68 12.28 -12.43 -9.54
N LEU A 69 10.94 -12.45 -9.62
CA LEU A 69 10.07 -12.91 -8.53
C LEU A 69 9.29 -14.18 -8.90
N ALA A 70 9.68 -14.89 -9.96
CA ALA A 70 9.07 -16.18 -10.25
C ALA A 70 9.29 -17.16 -9.08
N GLY A 71 8.22 -17.84 -8.68
CA GLY A 71 8.20 -18.72 -7.50
C GLY A 71 7.97 -17.99 -6.17
N VAL A 72 7.89 -16.66 -6.15
CA VAL A 72 7.54 -15.89 -4.94
C VAL A 72 6.02 -15.84 -4.77
N ARG A 73 5.51 -16.29 -3.63
CA ARG A 73 4.09 -16.28 -3.27
C ARG A 73 3.76 -15.10 -2.36
N VAL A 74 2.81 -14.26 -2.77
CA VAL A 74 2.43 -13.03 -2.05
C VAL A 74 0.97 -13.07 -1.67
N LEU A 75 0.68 -12.98 -0.38
CA LEU A 75 -0.66 -12.70 0.13
C LEU A 75 -0.86 -11.20 0.25
N ASP A 76 -1.81 -10.68 -0.50
CA ASP A 76 -2.16 -9.26 -0.47
C ASP A 76 -3.52 -9.05 0.22
N LEU A 77 -3.50 -8.58 1.47
CA LEU A 77 -4.69 -8.29 2.28
C LEU A 77 -5.00 -6.79 2.31
N THR A 78 -4.63 -6.06 1.28
CA THR A 78 -4.76 -4.59 1.27
C THR A 78 -6.01 -4.12 0.54
N HIS A 79 -6.30 -2.82 0.62
CA HIS A 79 -7.42 -2.20 -0.09
C HIS A 79 -6.99 -0.85 -0.68
N VAL A 80 -7.83 -0.35 -1.59
CA VAL A 80 -7.70 0.98 -2.22
C VAL A 80 -6.49 1.05 -3.16
N ILE A 81 -5.39 1.74 -2.83
CA ILE A 81 -4.32 2.03 -3.81
C ILE A 81 -2.94 1.60 -3.32
N ALA A 82 -2.42 2.11 -2.20
CA ALA A 82 -1.02 1.90 -1.83
C ALA A 82 -0.60 0.42 -1.72
N GLY A 83 -1.37 -0.36 -1.00
CA GLY A 83 -1.14 -1.80 -0.87
C GLY A 83 -1.35 -2.56 -2.18
N PRO A 84 -2.48 -2.37 -2.89
CA PRO A 84 -2.70 -3.04 -4.17
C PRO A 84 -1.66 -2.66 -5.24
N ALA A 85 -1.12 -1.44 -5.21
CA ALA A 85 -0.02 -1.00 -6.07
C ALA A 85 1.28 -1.76 -5.79
N CYS A 86 1.59 -2.05 -4.52
CA CYS A 86 2.70 -2.94 -4.15
C CYS A 86 2.49 -4.33 -4.77
N GLY A 87 1.33 -4.95 -4.56
CA GLY A 87 1.01 -6.26 -5.12
C GLY A 87 1.08 -6.29 -6.66
N ARG A 88 0.59 -5.24 -7.33
CA ARG A 88 0.64 -5.08 -8.79
C ARG A 88 2.09 -5.06 -9.31
N VAL A 89 2.99 -4.32 -8.65
CA VAL A 89 4.41 -4.28 -9.03
C VAL A 89 5.07 -5.65 -8.83
N LEU A 90 4.79 -6.33 -7.71
CA LEU A 90 5.34 -7.67 -7.45
C LEU A 90 4.87 -8.68 -8.52
N ALA A 91 3.59 -8.65 -8.90
CA ALA A 91 3.06 -9.45 -10.00
C ALA A 91 3.72 -9.11 -11.34
N ALA A 92 3.98 -7.81 -11.60
CA ALA A 92 4.68 -7.35 -12.80
C ALA A 92 6.13 -7.88 -12.88
N HIS A 93 6.73 -8.28 -11.77
CA HIS A 93 8.05 -8.92 -11.72
C HIS A 93 8.01 -10.45 -11.56
N GLY A 94 6.83 -11.05 -11.60
CA GLY A 94 6.64 -12.50 -11.71
C GLY A 94 6.17 -13.21 -10.44
N ALA A 95 5.86 -12.49 -9.37
CA ALA A 95 5.29 -13.10 -8.17
C ALA A 95 3.88 -13.66 -8.43
N ASP A 96 3.56 -14.79 -7.79
CA ASP A 96 2.18 -15.27 -7.67
C ASP A 96 1.48 -14.50 -6.54
N VAL A 97 0.68 -13.52 -6.92
CA VAL A 97 0.01 -12.62 -5.98
C VAL A 97 -1.45 -13.02 -5.84
N LEU A 98 -1.84 -13.46 -4.65
CA LEU A 98 -3.22 -13.73 -4.28
C LEU A 98 -3.76 -12.58 -3.42
N HIS A 99 -4.64 -11.78 -4.00
CA HIS A 99 -5.38 -10.75 -3.30
C HIS A 99 -6.54 -11.37 -2.51
N VAL A 100 -6.56 -11.14 -1.19
CA VAL A 100 -7.55 -11.68 -0.28
C VAL A 100 -8.50 -10.57 0.16
N GLY A 101 -9.70 -10.56 -0.41
CA GLY A 101 -10.78 -9.65 -0.04
C GLY A 101 -11.87 -10.33 0.78
N ALA A 102 -13.01 -9.65 0.92
CA ALA A 102 -14.25 -10.27 1.39
C ALA A 102 -15.44 -9.61 0.70
N ALA A 103 -16.43 -10.40 0.25
CA ALA A 103 -17.56 -9.93 -0.56
C ALA A 103 -18.35 -8.76 0.08
N ARG A 104 -18.37 -8.68 1.41
CA ARG A 104 -19.05 -7.61 2.15
C ARG A 104 -18.28 -6.29 2.22
N LEU A 105 -16.99 -6.28 1.88
CA LEU A 105 -16.18 -5.08 1.95
C LEU A 105 -16.50 -4.20 0.75
N PRO A 106 -16.61 -2.88 0.94
CA PRO A 106 -16.86 -1.99 -0.17
C PRO A 106 -15.69 -2.05 -1.15
N THR A 107 -16.00 -2.12 -2.43
CA THR A 107 -15.03 -2.04 -3.52
C THR A 107 -15.24 -0.76 -4.31
N VAL A 108 -14.13 -0.12 -4.69
CA VAL A 108 -14.16 1.00 -5.64
C VAL A 108 -13.79 0.39 -6.99
N PHE A 109 -14.80 0.09 -7.80
CA PHE A 109 -14.65 -0.74 -9.00
C PHE A 109 -13.50 -0.29 -9.94
N PRO A 110 -13.33 1.01 -10.26
CA PRO A 110 -12.20 1.45 -11.07
C PRO A 110 -10.83 1.10 -10.48
N LEU A 111 -10.69 1.16 -9.15
CA LEU A 111 -9.43 0.83 -8.47
C LEU A 111 -9.17 -0.68 -8.45
N VAL A 112 -10.23 -1.49 -8.36
CA VAL A 112 -10.14 -2.96 -8.46
C VAL A 112 -9.58 -3.35 -9.82
N VAL A 113 -10.12 -2.75 -10.89
CA VAL A 113 -9.64 -3.00 -12.26
C VAL A 113 -8.19 -2.52 -12.39
N ASP A 114 -7.89 -1.28 -12.03
CA ASP A 114 -6.52 -0.74 -12.20
C ASP A 114 -5.45 -1.51 -11.41
N HIS A 115 -5.77 -2.00 -10.21
CA HIS A 115 -4.79 -2.70 -9.36
C HIS A 115 -4.84 -4.23 -9.46
N GLY A 116 -5.69 -4.80 -10.32
CA GLY A 116 -5.89 -6.25 -10.44
C GLY A 116 -4.95 -6.96 -11.41
N PHE A 117 -4.15 -6.23 -12.19
CA PHE A 117 -3.27 -6.80 -13.22
C PHE A 117 -2.27 -7.79 -12.64
N GLY A 118 -2.23 -9.00 -13.22
CA GLY A 118 -1.34 -10.10 -12.81
C GLY A 118 -1.65 -10.71 -11.45
N LYS A 119 -2.78 -10.39 -10.82
CA LYS A 119 -3.15 -10.89 -9.48
C LYS A 119 -4.38 -11.78 -9.52
N ARG A 120 -4.33 -12.86 -8.75
CA ARG A 120 -5.50 -13.69 -8.44
C ARG A 120 -6.28 -13.06 -7.30
N THR A 121 -7.56 -13.35 -7.18
CA THR A 121 -8.43 -12.75 -6.15
C THR A 121 -9.39 -13.77 -5.56
N CYS A 122 -9.38 -13.89 -4.23
CA CYS A 122 -10.29 -14.76 -3.49
C CYS A 122 -10.99 -13.98 -2.37
N HIS A 123 -12.08 -14.56 -1.83
CA HIS A 123 -12.79 -14.02 -0.68
C HIS A 123 -12.58 -14.87 0.56
N LEU A 124 -12.00 -14.28 1.60
CA LEU A 124 -11.90 -14.86 2.94
C LEU A 124 -12.34 -13.81 3.97
N ASP A 125 -13.55 -13.97 4.53
CA ASP A 125 -14.01 -13.09 5.60
C ASP A 125 -13.41 -13.52 6.94
N LEU A 126 -12.37 -12.82 7.37
CA LEU A 126 -11.61 -13.09 8.60
C LEU A 126 -12.37 -12.83 9.92
N ARG A 127 -13.70 -12.72 9.87
CA ARG A 127 -14.60 -12.83 11.02
C ARG A 127 -14.93 -14.28 11.35
N ALA A 128 -14.90 -15.17 10.36
CA ALA A 128 -15.10 -16.60 10.51
C ALA A 128 -13.76 -17.30 10.82
N GLU A 129 -13.75 -18.26 11.74
CA GLU A 129 -12.53 -18.98 12.11
C GLU A 129 -12.03 -19.86 10.97
N GLU A 130 -12.94 -20.44 10.20
CA GLU A 130 -12.64 -21.30 9.06
C GLU A 130 -11.83 -20.53 8.01
N ASN A 131 -12.22 -19.29 7.72
CA ASN A 131 -11.48 -18.42 6.81
C ASN A 131 -10.11 -18.01 7.36
N ARG A 132 -10.00 -17.82 8.69
CA ARG A 132 -8.70 -17.59 9.35
C ARG A 132 -7.81 -18.83 9.25
N ALA A 133 -8.36 -20.03 9.41
CA ALA A 133 -7.63 -21.27 9.23
C ALA A 133 -7.12 -21.44 7.79
N THR A 134 -7.96 -21.16 6.79
CA THR A 134 -7.56 -21.16 5.37
C THR A 134 -6.43 -20.16 5.11
N LEU A 135 -6.57 -18.91 5.60
CA LEU A 135 -5.52 -17.90 5.44
C LEU A 135 -4.21 -18.32 6.13
N ARG A 136 -4.26 -18.95 7.30
CA ARG A 136 -3.08 -19.46 8.00
C ARG A 136 -2.38 -20.57 7.20
N GLY A 137 -3.15 -21.46 6.57
CA GLY A 137 -2.62 -22.46 5.64
C GLY A 137 -1.91 -21.82 4.44
N LEU A 138 -2.54 -20.83 3.81
CA LEU A 138 -1.91 -20.07 2.72
C LEU A 138 -0.63 -19.36 3.17
N LEU A 139 -0.65 -18.75 4.36
CA LEU A 139 0.48 -18.00 4.90
C LEU A 139 1.68 -18.90 5.20
N ALA A 140 1.46 -20.16 5.59
CA ALA A 140 2.53 -21.13 5.84
C ALA A 140 3.44 -21.34 4.62
N ASP A 141 2.87 -21.24 3.42
CA ASP A 141 3.57 -21.42 2.14
C ASP A 141 3.91 -20.09 1.43
N ALA A 142 3.60 -18.96 2.05
CA ALA A 142 3.83 -17.64 1.46
C ALA A 142 5.28 -17.16 1.68
N ASP A 143 5.72 -16.27 0.80
CA ASP A 143 6.96 -15.51 1.00
C ASP A 143 6.71 -14.16 1.64
N VAL A 144 5.60 -13.53 1.28
CA VAL A 144 5.28 -12.15 1.62
C VAL A 144 3.81 -12.06 2.02
N MET A 145 3.53 -11.33 3.09
CA MET A 145 2.18 -10.88 3.44
C MET A 145 2.13 -9.36 3.46
N VAL A 146 1.26 -8.77 2.64
CA VAL A 146 1.09 -7.33 2.54
C VAL A 146 -0.21 -6.93 3.23
N GLN A 147 -0.15 -5.93 4.11
CA GLN A 147 -1.31 -5.42 4.82
C GLN A 147 -1.30 -3.89 4.95
N SER A 148 -2.49 -3.29 4.92
CA SER A 148 -2.71 -1.84 5.07
C SER A 148 -3.82 -1.53 6.08
N PHE A 149 -4.09 -2.47 6.99
CA PHE A 149 -5.00 -2.26 8.11
C PHE A 149 -4.34 -1.39 9.19
N ARG A 150 -5.15 -0.86 10.09
CA ARG A 150 -4.66 -0.21 11.30
C ARG A 150 -3.75 -1.19 12.07
N PRO A 151 -2.71 -0.69 12.74
CA PRO A 151 -1.94 -1.51 13.66
C PRO A 151 -2.87 -2.28 14.59
N ASP A 152 -2.45 -3.50 14.94
CA ASP A 152 -3.17 -4.44 15.79
C ASP A 152 -4.43 -5.10 15.20
N THR A 153 -4.99 -4.61 14.08
CA THR A 153 -6.23 -5.18 13.52
C THR A 153 -6.06 -6.61 13.03
N LEU A 154 -4.99 -6.88 12.27
CA LEU A 154 -4.66 -8.24 11.83
C LEU A 154 -3.97 -9.05 12.92
N ALA A 155 -3.19 -8.40 13.80
CA ALA A 155 -2.58 -9.07 14.94
C ALA A 155 -3.64 -9.67 15.88
N ALA A 156 -4.73 -8.95 16.15
CA ALA A 156 -5.88 -9.45 16.91
C ALA A 156 -6.59 -10.66 16.24
N LYS A 157 -6.23 -10.98 15.00
CA LYS A 157 -6.74 -12.13 14.24
C LYS A 157 -5.70 -13.24 14.06
N GLY A 158 -4.50 -13.10 14.63
CA GLY A 158 -3.41 -14.06 14.51
C GLY A 158 -2.59 -13.90 13.23
N PHE A 159 -2.49 -12.68 12.70
CA PHE A 159 -1.70 -12.33 11.52
C PHE A 159 -0.81 -11.10 11.77
N GLY A 160 -0.31 -10.97 13.00
CA GLY A 160 0.64 -9.94 13.40
C GLY A 160 2.10 -10.39 13.23
N PRO A 161 3.07 -9.53 13.55
CA PRO A 161 4.50 -9.86 13.45
C PRO A 161 4.90 -11.13 14.22
N ALA A 162 4.27 -11.38 15.37
CA ALA A 162 4.55 -12.55 16.21
C ALA A 162 3.91 -13.85 15.71
N ASP A 163 2.96 -13.76 14.77
CA ASP A 163 2.20 -14.91 14.26
C ASP A 163 2.73 -15.44 12.92
N LEU A 164 3.81 -14.82 12.41
CA LEU A 164 4.35 -15.15 11.10
C LEU A 164 5.13 -16.48 11.12
N PRO A 165 4.96 -17.33 10.10
CA PRO A 165 5.89 -18.41 9.86
C PRO A 165 7.34 -17.89 9.67
N PRO A 166 8.36 -18.65 10.12
CA PRO A 166 9.76 -18.28 9.92
C PRO A 166 10.10 -18.02 8.44
N GLY A 167 10.76 -16.90 8.15
CA GLY A 167 11.18 -16.54 6.80
C GLY A 167 10.14 -15.76 5.98
N VAL A 168 8.95 -15.53 6.52
CA VAL A 168 7.94 -14.67 5.87
C VAL A 168 8.35 -13.19 6.00
N ILE A 169 8.06 -12.41 4.96
CA ILE A 169 8.21 -10.95 4.97
C ILE A 169 6.82 -10.34 5.20
N LEU A 170 6.65 -9.62 6.30
CA LEU A 170 5.45 -8.81 6.54
C LEU A 170 5.67 -7.41 6.01
N VAL A 171 4.72 -6.90 5.23
CA VAL A 171 4.70 -5.52 4.75
C VAL A 171 3.53 -4.80 5.41
N SER A 172 3.80 -3.69 6.09
CA SER A 172 2.78 -2.87 6.74
C SER A 172 2.83 -1.45 6.21
N ILE A 173 1.74 -1.03 5.55
CA ILE A 173 1.58 0.31 4.99
C ILE A 173 0.56 1.07 5.83
N SER A 174 0.92 2.25 6.34
CA SER A 174 0.02 3.09 7.12
C SER A 174 -0.12 4.51 6.53
N ALA A 175 -1.14 5.25 6.94
CA ALA A 175 -1.32 6.63 6.50
C ALA A 175 -0.31 7.57 7.16
N TYR A 176 -0.18 7.50 8.49
CA TYR A 176 0.51 8.53 9.28
C TYR A 176 1.80 8.06 9.95
N GLY A 177 2.35 6.90 9.63
CA GLY A 177 3.56 6.37 10.27
C GLY A 177 3.27 5.22 11.23
N HIS A 178 4.32 4.72 11.87
CA HIS A 178 4.27 3.60 12.82
C HIS A 178 4.56 4.03 14.25
N SER A 179 4.88 5.31 14.44
CA SER A 179 5.15 5.96 15.72
C SER A 179 4.27 7.22 15.90
N GLY A 180 4.34 7.83 17.08
CA GLY A 180 3.61 9.06 17.38
C GLY A 180 2.11 8.88 17.69
N PRO A 181 1.42 9.99 18.01
CA PRO A 181 0.02 9.97 18.46
C PRO A 181 -0.98 9.48 17.41
N TRP A 182 -0.67 9.57 16.11
CA TRP A 182 -1.58 9.19 15.02
C TRP A 182 -1.22 7.87 14.35
N ARG A 183 -0.33 7.04 14.91
CA ARG A 183 0.03 5.72 14.35
C ARG A 183 -1.18 4.81 14.06
N ASN A 184 -2.27 4.98 14.82
CA ASN A 184 -3.51 4.20 14.68
C ASN A 184 -4.64 4.96 13.95
N ARG A 185 -4.36 6.18 13.44
CA ARG A 185 -5.36 7.04 12.82
C ARG A 185 -5.68 6.57 11.40
N ARG A 186 -6.96 6.62 11.03
CA ARG A 186 -7.41 6.36 9.65
C ARG A 186 -6.95 7.51 8.76
N GLY A 187 -6.50 7.18 7.56
CA GLY A 187 -6.16 8.17 6.55
C GLY A 187 -6.33 7.60 5.15
N PHE A 188 -6.48 8.51 4.21
CA PHE A 188 -6.42 8.29 2.77
C PHE A 188 -5.39 9.28 2.23
N ASP A 189 -4.86 9.02 1.04
CA ASP A 189 -3.89 9.91 0.39
C ASP A 189 -4.30 11.38 0.48
N SER A 190 -5.52 11.74 0.07
CA SER A 190 -6.04 13.11 0.15
C SER A 190 -6.01 13.70 1.57
N LEU A 191 -6.37 12.93 2.60
CA LEU A 191 -6.31 13.38 3.99
C LEU A 191 -4.86 13.54 4.49
N VAL A 192 -3.96 12.70 4.01
CA VAL A 192 -2.53 12.84 4.30
C VAL A 192 -2.02 14.09 3.61
N GLN A 193 -2.41 14.35 2.36
CA GLN A 193 -1.99 15.54 1.64
C GLN A 193 -2.36 16.83 2.38
N LEU A 194 -3.60 16.90 2.90
CA LEU A 194 -4.08 18.00 3.73
C LEU A 194 -3.30 18.13 5.04
N ALA A 195 -3.07 17.01 5.73
CA ALA A 195 -2.43 17.00 7.03
C ALA A 195 -0.94 17.37 6.98
N THR A 196 -0.23 16.97 5.93
CA THR A 196 1.23 17.17 5.81
C THR A 196 1.60 18.52 5.21
N GLY A 197 0.63 19.24 4.63
CA GLY A 197 0.85 20.49 3.90
C GLY A 197 1.52 20.32 2.55
N ILE A 198 1.51 19.11 1.99
CA ILE A 198 1.97 18.87 0.61
C ILE A 198 0.93 19.37 -0.39
N ALA A 199 -0.36 19.33 -0.02
CA ALA A 199 -1.40 20.13 -0.65
C ALA A 199 -1.29 21.57 -0.13
N GLN A 200 -1.33 22.54 -1.04
CA GLN A 200 -1.13 23.94 -0.74
C GLN A 200 -2.45 24.71 -0.86
N ASP A 201 -2.65 25.67 0.03
CA ASP A 201 -3.71 26.66 -0.13
C ASP A 201 -3.18 27.80 -1.00
N SER A 202 -3.77 28.01 -2.18
CA SER A 202 -3.43 29.14 -3.05
C SER A 202 -4.29 30.38 -2.80
N GLY A 203 -5.04 30.43 -1.69
CA GLY A 203 -5.98 31.50 -1.34
C GLY A 203 -7.33 31.36 -2.04
N ASP A 204 -7.33 31.06 -3.34
CA ASP A 204 -8.55 30.86 -4.14
C ASP A 204 -8.98 29.40 -4.26
N ARG A 205 -8.04 28.45 -4.10
CA ARG A 205 -8.32 27.01 -4.16
C ARG A 205 -7.27 26.18 -3.44
N LEU A 206 -7.70 25.00 -2.99
CA LEU A 206 -6.79 23.95 -2.58
C LEU A 206 -6.08 23.35 -3.82
N VAL A 207 -4.76 23.36 -3.81
CA VAL A 207 -3.91 22.73 -4.83
C VAL A 207 -3.36 21.43 -4.27
N SER A 208 -3.99 20.31 -4.64
CA SER A 208 -3.53 18.95 -4.31
C SER A 208 -2.58 18.41 -5.38
N LEU A 209 -1.88 17.31 -5.08
CA LEU A 209 -1.14 16.56 -6.10
C LEU A 209 -2.11 16.08 -7.20
N PRO A 210 -1.64 15.96 -8.47
CA PRO A 210 -2.51 15.67 -9.61
C PRO A 210 -3.08 14.24 -9.63
N ALA A 211 -2.71 13.41 -8.66
CA ALA A 211 -3.19 12.04 -8.45
C ALA A 211 -3.04 11.67 -6.96
N GLN A 212 -3.47 10.47 -6.58
CA GLN A 212 -3.10 9.81 -5.32
C GLN A 212 -1.63 9.36 -5.35
N ALA A 213 -0.74 10.33 -5.54
CA ALA A 213 0.67 10.11 -5.77
C ALA A 213 1.38 9.55 -4.53
N LEU A 214 0.90 9.84 -3.32
CA LEU A 214 1.45 9.26 -2.10
C LEU A 214 1.11 7.78 -2.01
N ASP A 215 -0.11 7.38 -2.34
CA ASP A 215 -0.51 5.98 -2.37
C ASP A 215 0.34 5.20 -3.38
N HIS A 216 0.40 5.65 -4.63
CA HIS A 216 1.17 4.96 -5.68
C HIS A 216 2.66 4.90 -5.34
N ALA A 217 3.28 6.01 -4.95
CA ALA A 217 4.70 6.03 -4.61
C ALA A 217 5.01 5.16 -3.38
N THR A 218 4.15 5.16 -2.37
CA THR A 218 4.33 4.29 -1.19
C THR A 218 4.21 2.82 -1.58
N GLY A 219 3.28 2.47 -2.48
CA GLY A 219 3.16 1.11 -3.02
C GLY A 219 4.40 0.67 -3.81
N TRP A 220 4.96 1.55 -4.64
CA TRP A 220 6.19 1.26 -5.39
C TRP A 220 7.41 1.12 -4.48
N LEU A 221 7.56 2.01 -3.50
CA LEU A 221 8.60 1.90 -2.48
C LEU A 221 8.43 0.61 -1.66
N ALA A 222 7.20 0.22 -1.32
CA ALA A 222 6.93 -1.03 -0.62
C ALA A 222 7.36 -2.25 -1.44
N ALA A 223 7.06 -2.28 -2.75
CA ALA A 223 7.51 -3.35 -3.63
C ALA A 223 9.05 -3.40 -3.74
N ALA A 224 9.73 -2.25 -3.84
CA ALA A 224 11.19 -2.16 -3.82
C ALA A 224 11.79 -2.67 -2.51
N ALA A 225 11.16 -2.33 -1.38
CA ALA A 225 11.56 -2.81 -0.05
C ALA A 225 11.34 -4.33 0.09
N VAL A 226 10.25 -4.87 -0.46
CA VAL A 226 10.01 -6.33 -0.51
C VAL A 226 11.09 -7.04 -1.31
N MET A 227 11.44 -6.56 -2.50
CA MET A 227 12.52 -7.14 -3.32
C MET A 227 13.86 -7.09 -2.58
N THR A 228 14.12 -6.01 -1.85
CA THR A 228 15.32 -5.86 -1.00
C THR A 228 15.31 -6.86 0.16
N ALA A 229 14.17 -7.03 0.85
CA ALA A 229 14.01 -7.97 1.95
C ALA A 229 14.11 -9.43 1.48
N LEU A 230 13.57 -9.77 0.31
CA LEU A 230 13.72 -11.08 -0.33
C LEU A 230 15.19 -11.39 -0.61
N ARG A 231 15.95 -10.42 -1.13
CA ARG A 231 17.39 -10.56 -1.36
C ARG A 231 18.16 -10.76 -0.05
N ARG A 232 17.84 -10.01 1.01
CA ARG A 232 18.45 -10.21 2.34
C ARG A 232 18.13 -11.59 2.90
N ARG A 233 16.86 -12.01 2.87
CA ARG A 233 16.44 -13.34 3.30
C ARG A 233 17.15 -14.47 2.53
N ALA A 234 17.40 -14.28 1.24
CA ALA A 234 18.09 -15.27 0.42
C ALA A 234 19.55 -15.51 0.84
N VAL A 235 20.21 -14.51 1.43
CA VAL A 235 21.63 -14.57 1.82
C VAL A 235 21.80 -14.75 3.32
N GLU A 236 21.03 -14.00 4.11
CA GLU A 236 21.15 -13.88 5.58
C GLU A 236 20.12 -14.72 6.33
N GLY A 237 19.03 -15.12 5.67
CA GLY A 237 17.86 -15.72 6.34
C GLY A 237 17.01 -14.69 7.10
N GLY A 238 16.26 -15.17 8.08
CA GLY A 238 15.40 -14.35 8.95
C GLY A 238 13.99 -14.08 8.44
N THR A 239 13.14 -13.71 9.40
CA THR A 239 11.79 -13.15 9.20
C THR A 239 11.92 -11.62 9.20
N TRP A 240 11.27 -10.94 8.26
CA TRP A 240 11.46 -9.50 8.06
C TRP A 240 10.15 -8.72 8.14
N HIS A 241 10.21 -7.49 8.65
CA HIS A 241 9.12 -6.53 8.66
C HIS A 241 9.50 -5.30 7.86
N VAL A 242 8.77 -5.07 6.79
CA VAL A 242 8.85 -3.89 5.94
C VAL A 242 7.75 -2.91 6.38
N ARG A 243 8.13 -1.67 6.73
CA ARG A 243 7.19 -0.64 7.18
C ARG A 243 7.38 0.67 6.41
N LEU A 244 6.28 1.19 5.88
CA LEU A 244 6.22 2.47 5.16
C LEU A 244 4.98 3.26 5.56
N SER A 245 4.98 4.56 5.30
CA SER A 245 3.77 5.38 5.47
C SER A 245 3.62 6.48 4.42
N LEU A 246 2.37 6.81 4.09
CA LEU A 246 2.07 7.87 3.13
C LEU A 246 2.63 9.22 3.59
N ALA A 247 2.52 9.53 4.89
CA ALA A 247 3.07 10.76 5.45
C ALA A 247 4.60 10.82 5.34
N ARG A 248 5.30 9.68 5.45
CA ARG A 248 6.76 9.65 5.24
C ARG A 248 7.12 9.84 3.77
N THR A 249 6.34 9.25 2.86
CA THR A 249 6.47 9.47 1.41
C THR A 249 6.21 10.94 1.04
N ALA A 250 5.21 11.58 1.65
CA ALA A 250 4.95 13.01 1.45
C ALA A 250 6.15 13.86 1.86
N ARG A 251 6.77 13.57 3.01
CA ARG A 251 7.99 14.26 3.43
C ARG A 251 9.12 14.06 2.44
N TRP A 252 9.31 12.83 1.94
CA TRP A 252 10.33 12.55 0.93
C TRP A 252 10.08 13.32 -0.37
N PHE A 253 8.83 13.42 -0.84
CA PHE A 253 8.47 14.26 -1.98
C PHE A 253 8.81 15.73 -1.76
N ASP A 254 8.47 16.32 -0.61
CA ASP A 254 8.83 17.71 -0.32
C ASP A 254 10.36 17.91 -0.28
N ASP A 255 11.12 16.91 0.19
CA ASP A 255 12.59 16.95 0.22
C ASP A 255 13.23 16.88 -1.19
N LEU A 256 12.51 16.42 -2.22
CA LEU A 256 12.96 16.48 -3.61
C LEU A 256 12.90 17.90 -4.20
N GLY A 257 12.26 18.84 -3.50
CA GLY A 257 12.03 20.20 -3.95
C GLY A 257 10.84 20.32 -4.90
N ARG A 258 10.39 21.56 -5.11
CA ARG A 258 9.29 21.90 -6.01
C ARG A 258 9.83 22.70 -7.18
N VAL A 259 9.36 22.38 -8.37
CA VAL A 259 9.63 23.13 -9.59
C VAL A 259 8.31 23.72 -10.08
N GLU A 260 8.32 24.99 -10.49
CA GLU A 260 7.20 25.55 -11.24
C GLU A 260 7.21 24.89 -12.62
N SER A 261 6.25 24.00 -12.87
CA SER A 261 6.03 23.41 -14.19
C SER A 261 4.67 23.83 -14.72
N VAL A 262 4.69 24.52 -15.86
CA VAL A 262 3.51 24.80 -16.69
C VAL A 262 3.30 23.72 -17.75
N GLU A 263 4.23 22.77 -17.88
CA GLU A 263 4.10 21.64 -18.79
C GLU A 263 3.27 20.56 -18.13
N VAL A 264 2.03 20.42 -18.60
CA VAL A 264 1.27 19.18 -18.49
C VAL A 264 1.80 18.28 -19.61
N PRO A 265 2.53 17.18 -19.31
CA PRO A 265 3.06 16.32 -20.36
C PRO A 265 1.92 15.88 -21.29
N GLY A 266 2.06 16.22 -22.58
CA GLY A 266 1.17 15.70 -23.61
C GLY A 266 1.37 14.20 -23.73
N PHE A 267 0.25 13.47 -23.63
CA PHE A 267 0.06 12.05 -23.95
C PHE A 267 0.60 11.02 -22.94
N ALA A 268 -0.36 10.31 -22.31
CA ALA A 268 -0.11 9.09 -21.56
C ALA A 268 0.19 7.90 -22.47
N ASP A 269 -0.15 7.97 -23.77
CA ASP A 269 -0.13 6.84 -24.72
C ASP A 269 1.18 6.03 -24.72
N PRO A 270 2.38 6.63 -24.66
CA PRO A 270 3.62 5.86 -24.59
C PRO A 270 3.71 4.98 -23.33
N TYR A 271 2.96 5.29 -22.28
CA TYR A 271 2.92 4.56 -21.02
C TYR A 271 1.73 3.61 -20.91
N LEU A 272 0.87 3.55 -21.93
CA LEU A 272 -0.31 2.70 -21.93
C LEU A 272 -0.08 1.37 -22.66
N SER A 273 -0.81 0.35 -22.23
CA SER A 273 -0.96 -0.91 -22.95
C SER A 273 -2.39 -1.44 -22.79
N ASP A 274 -2.83 -2.25 -23.74
CA ASP A 274 -4.14 -2.91 -23.72
C ASP A 274 -3.95 -4.38 -23.33
N MET A 275 -4.88 -4.92 -22.54
CA MET A 275 -4.84 -6.32 -22.08
C MET A 275 -6.25 -6.88 -21.87
N ASP A 276 -6.46 -8.13 -22.28
CA ASP A 276 -7.70 -8.86 -22.02
C ASP A 276 -7.89 -9.15 -20.52
N SER A 277 -9.14 -9.08 -20.08
CA SER A 277 -9.54 -9.28 -18.69
C SER A 277 -10.98 -9.78 -18.59
N ASP A 278 -11.41 -10.13 -17.37
CA ASP A 278 -12.82 -10.45 -17.08
C ASP A 278 -13.77 -9.29 -17.38
N PHE A 279 -13.24 -8.07 -17.55
CA PHE A 279 -13.98 -6.84 -17.82
C PHE A 279 -13.85 -6.38 -19.28
N GLY A 280 -13.36 -7.25 -20.17
CA GLY A 280 -13.03 -6.93 -21.55
C GLY A 280 -11.60 -6.41 -21.71
N VAL A 281 -11.31 -5.76 -22.84
CA VAL A 281 -9.99 -5.16 -23.09
C VAL A 281 -9.85 -3.91 -22.23
N VAL A 282 -8.87 -3.91 -21.32
CA VAL A 282 -8.59 -2.77 -20.45
C VAL A 282 -7.31 -2.08 -20.90
N ARG A 283 -7.43 -0.78 -21.19
CA ARG A 283 -6.29 0.11 -21.39
C ARG A 283 -5.75 0.56 -20.05
N HIS A 284 -4.47 0.33 -19.79
CA HIS A 284 -3.87 0.59 -18.48
C HIS A 284 -2.46 1.18 -18.57
N VAL A 285 -2.02 1.84 -17.50
CA VAL A 285 -0.64 2.30 -17.35
C VAL A 285 0.28 1.10 -17.11
N ARG A 286 1.38 1.01 -17.85
CA ARG A 286 2.41 -0.02 -17.69
C ARG A 286 3.08 0.12 -16.32
N CYS A 287 3.58 -1.00 -15.77
CA CYS A 287 4.32 -0.95 -14.52
C CYS A 287 5.52 0.01 -14.66
N PRO A 288 5.70 1.00 -13.77
CA PRO A 288 6.85 1.88 -13.81
C PRO A 288 8.11 1.14 -13.38
N GLY A 289 9.27 1.60 -13.89
CA GLY A 289 10.57 1.02 -13.59
C GLY A 289 10.81 -0.33 -14.27
N GLY A 290 11.93 -0.96 -13.93
CA GLY A 290 12.32 -2.26 -14.46
C GLY A 290 13.66 -2.72 -13.89
N LEU A 291 13.96 -4.01 -14.02
CA LEU A 291 15.28 -4.56 -13.69
C LEU A 291 16.07 -4.78 -14.99
N PRO A 292 17.38 -4.50 -15.03
CA PRO A 292 18.20 -4.76 -16.21
C PRO A 292 18.04 -6.22 -16.69
N GLY A 293 17.67 -6.41 -17.95
CA GLY A 293 17.44 -7.74 -18.54
C GLY A 293 16.10 -8.40 -18.17
N SER A 294 15.24 -7.76 -17.36
CA SER A 294 13.91 -8.28 -17.03
C SER A 294 12.86 -7.16 -16.96
N PRO A 295 12.30 -6.74 -18.11
CA PRO A 295 11.25 -5.74 -18.15
C PRO A 295 9.98 -6.25 -17.44
N PRO A 296 9.27 -5.40 -16.68
CA PRO A 296 8.06 -5.83 -15.99
C PRO A 296 6.91 -6.09 -16.98
N GLY A 297 6.03 -7.03 -16.63
CA GLY A 297 4.87 -7.40 -17.44
C GLY A 297 3.88 -8.25 -16.67
N TYR A 298 2.60 -8.23 -17.05
CA TYR A 298 1.56 -9.00 -16.39
C TYR A 298 1.25 -10.27 -17.17
N GLY A 299 1.04 -11.38 -16.47
CA GLY A 299 0.65 -12.65 -17.11
C GLY A 299 -0.82 -12.71 -17.54
N HIS A 300 -1.67 -11.87 -16.96
CA HIS A 300 -3.09 -11.75 -17.29
C HIS A 300 -3.65 -10.41 -16.79
N GLY A 301 -4.79 -9.99 -17.34
CA GLY A 301 -5.51 -8.80 -16.89
C GLY A 301 -6.23 -9.00 -15.55
N PRO A 302 -6.91 -7.97 -15.06
CA PRO A 302 -7.68 -8.02 -13.82
C PRO A 302 -8.78 -9.09 -13.84
N ARG A 303 -9.04 -9.69 -12.69
CA ARG A 303 -10.08 -10.70 -12.49
C ARG A 303 -11.23 -10.19 -11.66
N THR A 304 -12.39 -10.80 -11.81
CA THR A 304 -13.58 -10.52 -10.99
C THR A 304 -13.28 -10.79 -9.52
N PRO A 305 -13.55 -9.86 -8.57
CA PRO A 305 -13.27 -10.07 -7.16
C PRO A 305 -13.82 -11.39 -6.60
N GLY A 306 -12.94 -12.21 -6.03
CA GLY A 306 -13.30 -13.49 -5.46
C GLY A 306 -13.52 -14.64 -6.45
N SER A 307 -13.15 -14.48 -7.72
CA SER A 307 -13.35 -15.52 -8.74
C SER A 307 -12.35 -16.67 -8.67
N ASP A 308 -11.20 -16.49 -8.01
CA ASP A 308 -10.16 -17.51 -7.88
C ASP A 308 -10.29 -18.29 -6.56
N PRO A 309 -9.86 -19.57 -6.52
CA PRO A 309 -9.81 -20.34 -5.29
C PRO A 309 -8.78 -19.77 -4.31
N ALA A 310 -9.04 -19.91 -3.02
CA ALA A 310 -8.09 -19.59 -1.96
C ALA A 310 -7.00 -20.68 -1.83
N ALA A 311 -6.16 -20.83 -2.86
CA ALA A 311 -5.11 -21.85 -2.95
C ALA A 311 -3.89 -21.35 -3.77
N TRP A 312 -2.70 -21.86 -3.44
CA TRP A 312 -1.52 -21.75 -4.31
C TRP A 312 -1.62 -22.71 -5.50
N TRP A 313 -0.93 -22.36 -6.58
CA TRP A 313 -0.71 -23.23 -7.73
C TRP A 313 0.67 -23.90 -7.67
#